data_AF-Q6SGD4-F1
#
_entry.id   AF-Q6SGD4-F1
#
_cell.length_a   1.000
_cell.length_b   1.000
_cell.length_c   1.000
_cell.angle_alpha   90.00
_cell.angle_beta   90.00
_cell.angle_gamma   90.00
#
_symmetry.space_group_name_H-M   'P 1'
#
loop_
_entity.id
_entity.type
_entity.pdbx_description
1 polymer ?
#
loop_
_entity_poly.entity_id
_entity_poly.type
_entity_poly.pdbx_seq_one_letter_code
_entity_poly.pdbx_strand_id
1 'polypeptide(L)'
;MSLLLSFEVWFIAALLLVALDVMLGLDFILLSFGIGAAVTGSSLLLKDALPMPFTGSWEALLTFFAVFSLLILVPLRRWTKKPAAGQDDTDINKY
;
A
#
# COMPACT_ATOMS: atom_id res chain seq x y z
N MET A 1 -5.54 18.05 15.38
CA MET A 1 -5.89 17.85 13.95
C MET A 1 -4.76 18.18 12.97
N SER A 2 -3.56 18.62 13.40
CA SER A 2 -2.42 18.92 12.51
C SER A 2 -1.51 17.72 12.18
N LEU A 3 -1.63 16.60 12.90
CA LEU A 3 -0.69 15.47 12.80
C LEU A 3 -0.80 14.70 11.47
N LEU A 4 -1.98 14.66 10.86
CA LEU A 4 -2.19 14.00 9.57
C LEU A 4 -1.59 14.78 8.39
N LEU A 5 -1.22 16.05 8.57
CA LEU A 5 -0.54 16.86 7.57
C LEU A 5 0.99 16.80 7.71
N SER A 6 1.49 16.05 8.69
CA SER A 6 2.91 15.79 8.90
C SER A 6 3.32 14.54 8.12
N PHE A 7 4.27 14.68 7.20
CA PHE A 7 4.75 13.56 6.38
C PHE A 7 5.39 12.45 7.24
N GLU A 8 5.95 12.82 8.39
CA GLU A 8 6.59 11.89 9.34
C GLU A 8 5.60 10.83 9.84
N VAL A 9 4.37 11.23 10.14
CA VAL A 9 3.31 10.32 10.62
C VAL A 9 2.98 9.30 9.54
N TRP A 10 2.93 9.72 8.28
CA TRP A 10 2.67 8.85 7.15
C TRP A 10 3.81 7.87 6.88
N PHE A 11 5.06 8.29 7.01
CA PHE A 11 6.19 7.37 6.88
C PHE A 11 6.30 6.39 8.05
N ILE A 12 6.03 6.82 9.28
CA ILE A 12 5.95 5.91 10.44
C ILE A 12 4.84 4.88 10.23
N ALA A 13 3.65 5.34 9.81
CA ALA A 13 2.54 4.44 9.49
C ALA A 13 2.90 3.46 8.36
N ALA A 14 3.58 3.93 7.31
CA ALA A 14 4.05 3.08 6.22
C ALA A 14 4.96 1.96 6.74
N LEU A 15 5.97 2.29 7.55
CA LEU A 15 6.89 1.32 8.13
C LEU A 15 6.16 0.31 9.02
N LEU A 16 5.24 0.76 9.86
CA LEU A 16 4.46 -0.12 10.74
C LEU A 16 3.56 -1.07 9.93
N LEU A 17 2.87 -0.56 8.90
CA LEU A 17 2.01 -1.38 8.05
C LEU A 17 2.81 -2.45 7.31
N VAL A 18 3.98 -2.10 6.75
CA VAL A 18 4.85 -3.09 6.10
C VAL A 18 5.38 -4.11 7.10
N ALA A 19 5.84 -3.68 8.28
CA ALA A 19 6.32 -4.60 9.30
C ALA A 19 5.23 -5.58 9.74
N LEU A 20 4.01 -5.10 9.96
CA LEU A 20 2.86 -5.92 10.33
C LEU A 20 2.46 -6.89 9.22
N ASP A 21 2.49 -6.47 7.96
CA ASP A 21 2.22 -7.35 6.82
C ASP A 21 3.18 -8.55 6.79
N VAL A 22 4.48 -8.29 6.99
CA VAL A 22 5.53 -9.31 7.02
C VAL A 22 5.37 -10.24 8.23
N MET A 23 5.02 -9.71 9.40
CA MET A 23 4.85 -10.52 10.62
C MET A 23 3.60 -11.40 10.59
N LEU A 24 2.51 -10.92 9.99
CA LEU A 24 1.21 -11.61 10.00
C LEU A 24 0.94 -12.42 8.71
N GLY A 25 1.73 -12.22 7.65
CA GLY A 25 1.56 -12.93 6.38
C GLY A 25 0.23 -12.61 5.69
N LEU A 26 -0.19 -11.34 5.70
CA LEU A 26 -1.52 -10.89 5.26
C LEU A 26 -1.67 -10.76 3.72
N ASP A 27 -1.00 -11.62 2.95
CA ASP A 27 -1.06 -11.64 1.48
C ASP A 27 -0.87 -10.26 0.81
N PHE A 28 0.04 -9.44 1.35
CA PHE A 28 0.38 -8.11 0.84
C PHE A 28 -0.73 -7.06 0.96
N ILE A 29 -1.79 -7.32 1.72
CA ILE A 29 -2.87 -6.35 1.96
C ILE A 29 -2.29 -5.14 2.68
N LEU A 30 -1.62 -5.32 3.82
CA LEU A 30 -1.06 -4.21 4.58
C LEU A 30 0.13 -3.58 3.84
N LEU A 31 0.86 -4.35 3.02
CA LEU A 31 1.88 -3.80 2.14
C LEU A 31 1.29 -2.75 1.18
N SER A 32 0.11 -3.00 0.60
CA SER A 32 -0.56 -2.03 -0.29
C SER A 32 -0.92 -0.72 0.44
N PHE A 33 -1.38 -0.83 1.69
CA PHE A 33 -1.62 0.34 2.54
C PHE A 33 -0.31 1.01 2.96
N GLY A 34 0.75 0.27 3.22
CA GLY A 34 2.07 0.83 3.52
C GLY A 34 2.64 1.65 2.35
N ILE A 35 2.52 1.13 1.13
CA ILE A 35 2.92 1.87 -0.08
C ILE A 35 2.05 3.12 -0.26
N GLY A 36 0.73 3.01 -0.08
CA GLY A 36 -0.16 4.17 -0.12
C GLY A 36 0.23 5.23 0.90
N ALA A 37 0.58 4.83 2.12
CA ALA A 37 1.02 5.75 3.17
C ALA A 37 2.34 6.42 2.81
N ALA A 38 3.30 5.68 2.23
CA ALA A 38 4.56 6.25 1.76
C ALA A 38 4.33 7.29 0.65
N VAL A 39 3.47 7.00 -0.32
CA VAL A 39 3.14 7.95 -1.41
C VAL A 39 2.45 9.20 -0.87
N THR A 40 1.52 9.05 0.08
CA THR A 40 0.89 10.19 0.75
C THR A 40 1.89 11.03 1.54
N GLY A 41 2.81 10.39 2.28
CA GLY A 41 3.90 11.07 3.00
C GLY A 41 4.85 11.81 2.05
N SER A 42 5.27 11.18 0.95
CA SER A 42 6.07 11.83 -0.08
C SER A 42 5.34 13.00 -0.73
N SER A 43 4.03 12.89 -0.94
CA SER A 43 3.22 13.98 -1.49
C SER A 43 3.18 15.18 -0.54
N LEU A 44 3.08 14.96 0.77
CA LEU A 44 3.17 16.01 1.78
C LEU A 44 4.56 16.64 1.86
N LEU A 45 5.61 15.85 1.70
CA LEU A 45 7.00 16.34 1.70
C LEU A 45 7.29 17.22 0.47
N LEU A 46 6.70 16.89 -0.68
CA LEU A 46 6.89 17.62 -1.94
C LEU A 46 5.83 18.69 -2.21
N LYS A 47 4.89 18.92 -1.30
CA LYS A 47 3.76 19.84 -1.49
C LYS A 47 4.19 21.27 -1.85
N ASP A 48 5.36 21.70 -1.34
CA ASP A 48 5.90 23.04 -1.55
C ASP A 48 6.58 23.18 -2.93
N ALA A 49 6.96 22.06 -3.55
CA ALA A 49 7.57 22.01 -4.88
C ALA A 49 6.54 21.69 -5.98
N LEU A 50 5.52 20.89 -5.68
CA LEU A 50 4.45 20.50 -6.58
C LEU A 50 3.10 20.72 -5.89
N PRO A 51 2.32 21.75 -6.30
CA PRO A 51 1.01 22.01 -5.70
C PRO A 51 0.05 20.90 -6.09
N MET A 52 -0.13 19.95 -5.17
CA MET A 52 -1.05 18.82 -5.34
C MET A 52 -2.42 19.17 -4.73
N PRO A 53 -3.53 19.01 -5.47
CA PRO A 53 -4.85 19.45 -5.01
C PRO A 53 -5.38 18.67 -3.81
N PHE A 54 -4.80 17.50 -3.51
CA PHE A 54 -5.20 16.60 -2.43
C PHE A 54 -4.40 16.76 -1.13
N THR A 55 -3.38 17.63 -1.09
CA THR A 55 -2.56 17.88 0.12
C THR A 55 -3.07 19.07 0.95
N GLY A 56 -4.12 19.75 0.49
CA GLY A 56 -4.68 20.95 1.14
C GLY A 56 -5.70 20.68 2.25
N SER A 57 -6.32 19.50 2.27
CA SER A 57 -7.27 19.10 3.31
C SER A 57 -7.03 17.67 3.76
N TRP A 58 -7.25 17.39 5.05
CA TRP A 58 -7.01 16.06 5.61
C TRP A 58 -8.01 15.03 5.07
N GLU A 59 -9.22 15.47 4.72
CA GLU A 59 -10.25 14.65 4.08
C GLU A 59 -9.79 14.19 2.68
N ALA A 60 -9.30 15.13 1.84
CA ALA A 60 -8.83 14.79 0.51
C ALA A 60 -7.61 13.86 0.57
N LEU A 61 -6.73 14.09 1.55
CA LEU A 61 -5.53 13.29 1.75
C LEU A 61 -5.84 11.85 2.18
N LEU A 62 -6.80 11.67 3.10
CA LEU A 62 -7.29 10.33 3.48
C LEU A 62 -8.00 9.64 2.32
N THR A 63 -8.78 10.38 1.53
CA THR A 63 -9.49 9.84 0.37
C THR A 63 -8.50 9.38 -0.69
N PHE A 64 -7.48 10.19 -0.97
CA PHE A 64 -6.38 9.83 -1.88
C PHE A 64 -5.66 8.58 -1.39
N PHE A 65 -5.27 8.55 -0.11
CA PHE A 65 -4.64 7.38 0.51
C PHE A 65 -5.47 6.11 0.32
N ALA A 66 -6.77 6.16 0.66
CA ALA A 66 -7.65 4.99 0.60
C ALA A 66 -7.89 4.51 -0.84
N VAL A 67 -8.11 5.44 -1.78
CA VAL A 67 -8.29 5.09 -3.20
C VAL A 67 -6.99 4.54 -3.78
N PHE A 68 -5.86 5.18 -3.50
CA PHE A 68 -4.57 4.76 -4.03
C PHE A 68 -4.13 3.40 -3.47
N SER A 69 -4.32 3.14 -2.18
CA SER A 69 -4.01 1.84 -1.58
C SER A 69 -4.86 0.71 -2.18
N LEU A 70 -6.16 0.95 -2.40
CA LEU A 70 -7.04 0.01 -3.10
C LEU A 70 -6.60 -0.21 -4.55
N LEU A 71 -6.22 0.85 -5.25
CA LEU A 71 -5.75 0.77 -6.64
C LEU A 71 -4.46 -0.03 -6.75
N ILE A 72 -3.51 0.14 -5.83
CA ILE A 72 -2.23 -0.57 -5.88
C ILE A 72 -2.33 -2.02 -5.41
N LEU A 73 -3.33 -2.35 -4.59
CA LEU A 73 -3.59 -3.72 -4.16
C LEU A 73 -3.84 -4.67 -5.34
N VAL A 74 -4.57 -4.22 -6.36
CA VAL A 74 -4.91 -5.04 -7.55
C VAL A 74 -3.67 -5.47 -8.34
N PRO A 75 -2.79 -4.57 -8.83
CA PRO A 75 -1.58 -4.96 -9.53
C PRO A 75 -0.60 -5.70 -8.62
N LEU A 76 -0.48 -5.30 -7.34
CA LEU A 76 0.37 -5.99 -6.37
C LEU A 76 -0.05 -7.46 -6.24
N ARG A 77 -1.35 -7.73 -6.07
CA ARG A 77 -1.88 -9.10 -5.97
C ARG A 77 -1.75 -9.88 -7.27
N ARG A 78 -1.83 -9.22 -8.43
CA ARG A 78 -1.61 -9.88 -9.73
C ARG A 78 -0.14 -10.25 -9.95
N TRP A 79 0.80 -9.42 -9.49
CA TRP A 79 2.24 -9.66 -9.64
C TRP A 79 2.77 -10.68 -8.64
N THR A 80 2.23 -10.69 -7.41
CA THR A 80 2.64 -11.65 -6.37
C THR A 80 1.98 -13.01 -6.53
N LYS A 81 0.82 -13.10 -7.20
CA LYS A 81 0.29 -14.33 -7.77
C LYS A 81 1.14 -14.78 -8.98
N LYS A 82 2.43 -15.09 -8.75
CA LYS A 82 3.09 -16.09 -9.58
C LYS A 82 2.32 -17.40 -9.41
N PRO A 83 2.09 -18.18 -10.49
CA PRO A 83 1.54 -19.52 -10.34
C PRO A 83 2.41 -20.26 -9.34
N ALA A 84 1.78 -20.96 -8.39
CA ALA A 84 2.49 -21.82 -7.47
C ALA A 84 3.41 -22.72 -8.30
N ALA A 85 4.71 -22.45 -8.25
CA ALA A 85 5.72 -23.37 -8.73
C ALA A 85 5.63 -24.58 -7.81
N GLY A 86 4.83 -25.57 -8.22
CA GLY A 86 4.49 -26.74 -7.41
C GLY A 86 3.06 -27.28 -7.58
N GLN A 87 2.24 -26.74 -8.48
CA GLN A 87 0.92 -27.33 -8.81
C GLN A 87 0.84 -27.78 -10.28
N ASP A 88 1.91 -28.39 -10.76
CA ASP A 88 1.92 -29.32 -11.89
C ASP A 88 2.56 -30.62 -11.37
N ASP A 89 1.99 -31.77 -11.73
CA ASP A 89 2.48 -33.16 -11.56
C ASP A 89 2.06 -34.04 -10.36
N THR A 90 0.88 -33.85 -9.77
CA THR A 90 0.18 -34.98 -9.10
C THR A 90 -1.31 -35.03 -9.44
N ASP A 91 -1.64 -34.98 -10.73
CA ASP A 91 -2.90 -35.57 -11.19
C ASP A 91 -2.72 -37.10 -11.20
N ILE A 92 -3.22 -37.75 -10.15
CA ILE A 92 -3.13 -39.20 -9.91
C ILE A 92 -4.14 -39.97 -10.78
N ASN A 93 -4.79 -39.31 -11.75
CA ASN A 93 -5.64 -39.97 -12.72
C ASN A 93 -4.83 -40.51 -13.90
N LYS A 94 -4.06 -41.58 -13.65
CA LYS A 94 -3.59 -42.50 -14.71
C LYS A 94 -4.31 -43.83 -14.56
N TYR A 95 -5.17 -44.08 -15.56
CA TYR A 95 -5.88 -45.31 -15.96
C TYR A 95 -5.65 -46.59 -15.15
#